data_AF-A0A2V9BKU1-F1
#
_entry.id   AF-A0A2V9BKU1-F1
#
_cell.length_a   1.000
_cell.length_b   1.000
_cell.length_c   1.000
_cell.angle_alpha   90.00
_cell.angle_beta   90.00
_cell.angle_gamma   90.00
#
_symmetry.space_group_name_H-M   'P 1'
#
loop_
_entity.id
_entity.type
_entity.pdbx_description
1 polymer ?
#
loop_
_entity_poly.entity_id
_entity_poly.type
_entity_poly.pdbx_seq_one_letter_code
_entity_poly.pdbx_strand_id
1 'polypeptide(L)' 'MPRVRKSVDPEKLSQEAVELAKLSAAIPAEIDRVNQGQIPKDLAERVKRIEKLAKQLRTEILP' A
#
# COMPACT_ATOMS: atom_id res chain seq x y z
N MET A 1 -13.02 28.92 -2.90
CA MET A 1 -13.15 27.97 -1.77
C MET A 1 -11.75 27.49 -1.39
N PRO A 2 -11.19 27.88 -0.23
CA PRO A 2 -9.89 27.36 0.19
C PRO A 2 -10.06 25.90 0.60
N ARG A 3 -9.38 24.98 -0.08
CA ARG A 3 -9.31 23.57 0.32
C ARG A 3 -8.58 23.52 1.67
N VAL A 4 -9.30 23.16 2.72
CA VAL A 4 -8.70 22.85 4.03
C VAL A 4 -7.70 21.74 3.79
N ARG A 5 -6.41 22.08 3.77
CA ARG A 5 -5.34 21.08 3.80
C ARG A 5 -5.55 20.34 5.12
N LYS A 6 -6.11 19.12 5.06
CA LYS A 6 -6.01 18.21 6.21
C LYS A 6 -4.54 18.23 6.58
N SER A 7 -4.23 18.54 7.84
CA SER A 7 -2.88 18.50 8.36
C SER A 7 -2.33 17.10 8.12
N VAL A 8 -1.61 16.93 7.02
CA VAL A 8 -0.93 15.68 6.67
C VAL A 8 0.20 15.56 7.68
N ASP A 9 0.18 14.49 8.45
CA ASP A 9 1.25 14.17 9.37
C ASP A 9 2.42 13.60 8.55
N PRO A 10 3.54 14.33 8.41
CA PRO A 10 4.65 13.91 7.56
C PRO A 10 5.32 12.62 8.06
N GLU A 11 5.30 12.35 9.37
CA GLU A 11 5.84 11.11 9.91
C GLU A 11 4.96 9.92 9.51
N LYS A 12 3.65 10.10 9.61
CA LYS A 12 2.68 9.08 9.18
C LYS A 12 2.78 8.80 7.67
N LEU A 13 2.91 9.84 6.85
CA LEU A 13 3.07 9.69 5.40
C LEU A 13 4.35 8.89 5.04
N SER A 14 5.44 9.18 5.74
CA SER A 14 6.71 8.45 5.58
C SER A 14 6.56 6.97 5.99
N GLN A 15 5.92 6.70 7.12
CA GLN A 15 5.65 5.34 7.58
C GLN A 15 4.78 4.55 6.60
N GLU A 16 3.69 5.15 6.09
CA GLU A 16 2.80 4.54 5.12
C GLU A 16 3.53 4.22 3.79
N ALA A 17 4.43 5.10 3.34
CA ALA A 17 5.26 4.86 2.15
C ALA A 17 6.24 3.69 2.35
N VAL A 18 6.90 3.62 3.51
CA VAL A 18 7.79 2.50 3.86
C VAL A 18 7.02 1.18 3.94
N GLU A 19 5.82 1.19 4.53
CA GLU A 19 4.97 0.01 4.61
C GLU A 19 4.53 -0.46 3.22
N LEU A 20 4.11 0.45 2.35
CA LEU A 20 3.74 0.13 0.97
C LEU A 20 4.89 -0.51 0.21
N ALA A 21 6.11 0.02 0.34
CA ALA A 21 7.30 -0.53 -0.31
C ALA A 21 7.58 -1.96 0.18
N LYS A 22 7.52 -2.20 1.50
CA LYS A 22 7.73 -3.53 2.10
C LYS A 22 6.69 -4.55 1.63
N LEU A 23 5.41 -4.19 1.61
CA LEU A 23 4.34 -5.09 1.16
C LEU A 23 4.46 -5.41 -0.33
N SER A 24 4.81 -4.40 -1.14
CA SER A 24 4.97 -4.55 -2.59
C SER A 24 6.19 -5.39 -2.95
N ALA A 25 7.29 -5.29 -2.21
CA ALA A 25 8.50 -6.10 -2.41
C ALA A 25 8.26 -7.60 -2.26
N ALA A 26 7.24 -8.01 -1.50
CA ALA A 26 6.88 -9.41 -1.34
C ALA A 26 6.02 -9.98 -2.48
N ILE A 27 5.45 -9.14 -3.35
CA ILE A 27 4.53 -9.57 -4.41
C ILE A 27 5.17 -10.56 -5.39
N PRO A 28 6.38 -10.32 -5.94
CA PRO A 28 6.99 -11.26 -6.89
C PRO A 28 7.09 -12.69 -6.32
N ALA A 29 7.54 -12.84 -5.08
CA ALA A 29 7.67 -14.14 -4.42
C ALA A 29 6.31 -14.83 -4.19
N GLU A 30 5.25 -14.08 -3.88
CA GLU A 30 3.91 -14.66 -3.77
C GLU A 30 3.34 -15.05 -5.14
N ILE A 31 3.65 -14.31 -6.21
CA ILE A 31 3.26 -14.67 -7.58
C ILE A 31 3.99 -15.94 -8.02
N ASP A 32 5.26 -16.11 -7.68
CA ASP A 32 6.00 -17.36 -7.94
C ASP A 32 5.33 -18.56 -7.28
N ARG A 33 4.83 -18.40 -6.04
CA ARG A 33 4.05 -19.43 -5.35
C ARG A 33 2.73 -19.73 -6.06
N VAL A 34 2.02 -18.70 -6.52
CA VAL A 34 0.80 -18.86 -7.32
C VAL A 34 1.07 -19.63 -8.61
N ASN A 35 2.17 -19.33 -9.31
CA ASN A 35 2.58 -20.04 -10.51
C ASN A 35 2.94 -21.51 -10.23
N GLN A 36 3.32 -21.85 -9.00
CA GLN A 36 3.54 -23.22 -8.54
C GLN A 36 2.25 -23.91 -8.05
N GLY A 37 1.08 -23.29 -8.23
CA GLY A 37 -0.21 -23.83 -7.82
C GLY A 37 -0.54 -23.60 -6.34
N GLN A 38 0.25 -22.81 -5.62
CA GLN A 38 -0.03 -22.43 -4.24
C GLN A 38 -0.74 -21.08 -4.22
N ILE A 39 -1.98 -21.01 -3.74
CA ILE A 39 -2.67 -19.74 -3.53
C ILE A 39 -2.48 -19.34 -2.06
N PRO A 40 -1.61 -18.37 -1.73
CA PRO A 40 -1.42 -17.93 -0.36
C PRO A 40 -2.70 -17.23 0.08
N LYS A 41 -3.32 -17.69 1.18
CA LYS A 41 -4.55 -17.09 1.72
C LYS A 41 -4.37 -15.58 2.00
N ASP A 42 -3.17 -15.20 2.39
CA ASP A 42 -2.84 -13.84 2.79
C ASP A 42 -2.48 -12.93 1.60
N LEU A 43 -2.31 -13.47 0.39
CA LEU A 43 -1.96 -12.68 -0.80
C LEU A 43 -3.07 -11.68 -1.14
N ALA A 44 -4.33 -12.11 -1.11
CA ALA A 44 -5.46 -11.23 -1.38
C ALA A 44 -5.56 -10.09 -0.35
N GLU A 45 -5.36 -10.39 0.93
CA GLU A 45 -5.35 -9.38 1.99
C GLU A 45 -4.17 -8.41 1.84
N ARG A 46 -2.99 -8.93 1.49
CA ARG A 46 -1.79 -8.11 1.24
C ARG A 46 -2.01 -7.13 0.09
N VAL A 47 -2.54 -7.60 -1.04
CA VAL A 47 -2.86 -6.73 -2.19
C VAL A 47 -3.89 -5.67 -1.80
N LYS A 48 -4.95 -6.05 -1.08
CA LYS A 48 -5.95 -5.11 -0.56
C LYS A 48 -5.33 -4.02 0.34
N ARG A 49 -4.36 -4.39 1.19
CA ARG A 49 -3.64 -3.44 2.04
C ARG A 49 -2.75 -2.49 1.23
N ILE A 50 -2.07 -2.99 0.20
CA ILE A 50 -1.30 -2.16 -0.74
C ILE A 50 -2.21 -1.15 -1.44
N GLU A 51 -3.37 -1.57 -1.96
CA GLU A 51 -4.32 -0.66 -2.61
C GLU A 51 -4.78 0.46 -1.67
N LYS A 52 -5.07 0.11 -0.42
CA LYS A 52 -5.51 1.08 0.58
C LYS A 52 -4.42 2.11 0.87
N LEU A 53 -3.19 1.67 1.13
CA LEU A 53 -2.05 2.56 1.36
C LEU A 53 -1.76 3.44 0.14
N ALA A 54 -1.78 2.88 -1.07
CA ALA A 54 -1.56 3.63 -2.30
C ALA A 54 -2.62 4.72 -2.49
N LYS A 55 -3.90 4.40 -2.23
CA LYS A 55 -5.01 5.37 -2.29
C LYS A 55 -4.87 6.47 -1.25
N GLN A 56 -4.46 6.14 -0.02
CA GLN A 56 -4.21 7.11 1.05
C GLN A 56 -3.08 8.06 0.67
N LEU A 57 -1.90 7.54 0.34
CA LEU A 57 -0.75 8.34 -0.09
C LEU A 57 -1.09 9.26 -1.27
N ARG A 58 -1.80 8.75 -2.28
CA ARG A 58 -2.26 9.57 -3.42
C ARG A 58 -3.15 10.72 -2.96
N THR A 59 -4.08 10.47 -2.04
CA THR A 59 -5.01 11.50 -1.54
C THR A 59 -4.31 12.54 -0.68
N GLU A 60 -3.26 12.15 0.06
CA GLU A 60 -2.49 13.06 0.91
C GLU A 60 -1.48 13.89 0.11
N ILE A 61 -0.85 13.32 -0.93
CA ILE A 61 0.10 14.02 -1.81
C ILE A 61 -0.62 14.87 -2.86
N LEU A 62 -1.74 14.38 -3.40
CA LEU A 62 -2.56 15.03 -4.43
C LEU A 62 -4.00 15.20 -3.90
N PRO A 63 -4.26 16.22 -3.06
CA PRO A 63 -5.59 16.50 -2.53
C PRO A 63 -6.58 16.98 -3.60
#